data_AF-A0A6A7MD37-F1
#
_entry.id   AF-A0A6A7MD37-F1
#
_cell.length_a   1.000
_cell.length_b   1.000
_cell.length_c   1.000
_cell.angle_alpha   90.00
_cell.angle_beta   90.00
_cell.angle_gamma   90.00
#
_symmetry.space_group_name_H-M   'P 1'
#
loop_
_entity.id
_entity.type
_entity.pdbx_description
1 polymer ?
#
loop_
_entity_poly.entity_id
_entity_poly.type
_entity_poly.pdbx_seq_one_letter_code
_entity_poly.pdbx_strand_id
1 'polypeptide(L)' 'MDSDMASRMLKAVAALEARIGELDVLISQLDDEKERDEYVCALGNVIGIISENFVRRIARQYPELDPDR' A
#
# COMPACT_ATOMS: atom_id res chain seq x y z
N MET A 1 -16.04 11.98 7.09
CA MET A 1 -15.47 10.83 7.80
C MET A 1 -15.21 11.27 9.23
N ASP A 2 -15.25 10.38 10.21
CA ASP A 2 -14.78 10.65 11.57
C ASP A 2 -13.43 9.96 11.80
N SER A 3 -12.78 10.27 12.93
CA SER A 3 -11.45 9.74 13.26
C SER A 3 -11.47 8.21 13.46
N ASP A 4 -12.57 7.63 13.97
CA ASP A 4 -12.71 6.17 14.11
C ASP A 4 -12.72 5.47 12.75
N MET A 5 -13.55 5.95 11.81
CA MET A 5 -13.59 5.42 10.45
C MET A 5 -12.23 5.59 9.75
N ALA A 6 -11.57 6.73 9.93
CA ALA A 6 -10.23 6.99 9.39
C ALA A 6 -9.20 5.97 9.92
N SER A 7 -9.21 5.71 11.23
CA SER A 7 -8.34 4.71 11.87
C SER A 7 -8.60 3.30 11.33
N ARG A 8 -9.88 2.92 11.17
CA ARG A 8 -10.26 1.61 10.62
C ARG A 8 -9.83 1.45 9.16
N MET A 9 -9.93 2.51 8.36
CA MET A 9 -9.44 2.50 6.98
C MET A 9 -7.92 2.34 6.91
N LEU A 10 -7.15 3.05 7.74
CA LEU A 10 -5.69 2.87 7.79
C LEU A 10 -5.30 1.45 8.22
N LYS A 11 -5.99 0.87 9.20
CA LYS A 11 -5.77 -0.53 9.59
C LYS A 11 -6.05 -1.51 8.45
N ALA A 12 -7.10 -1.27 7.67
CA ALA A 12 -7.41 -2.09 6.51
C ALA A 12 -6.34 -1.97 5.41
N VAL A 13 -5.82 -0.75 5.18
CA VAL A 13 -4.71 -0.50 4.25
C VAL A 13 -3.42 -1.20 4.71
N ALA A 14 -3.06 -1.09 5.98
CA ALA A 14 -1.90 -1.78 6.54
C ALA A 14 -2.03 -3.31 6.43
N ALA A 15 -3.23 -3.86 6.59
CA ALA A 15 -3.47 -5.29 6.36
C ALA A 15 -3.29 -5.70 4.88
N LEU A 16 -3.56 -4.79 3.94
CA LEU A 16 -3.34 -5.01 2.52
C LEU A 16 -1.84 -5.02 2.17
N GLU A 17 -1.01 -4.22 2.85
CA GLU A 17 0.46 -4.24 2.65
C GLU A 17 1.04 -5.63 2.89
N ALA A 18 0.57 -6.37 3.89
CA ALA A 18 1.02 -7.73 4.13
C ALA A 18 0.76 -8.66 2.93
N ARG A 19 -0.40 -8.52 2.26
CA ARG A 19 -0.76 -9.28 1.06
C ARG A 19 0.02 -8.82 -0.18
N ILE A 20 0.32 -7.54 -0.27
CA ILE A 20 1.19 -6.98 -1.30
C ILE A 20 2.62 -7.54 -1.17
N GLY A 21 3.13 -7.68 0.06
CA GLY A 21 4.42 -8.32 0.32
C GLY A 21 4.46 -9.79 -0.11
N GLU A 22 3.37 -10.54 0.07
CA GLU A 22 3.26 -11.91 -0.45
C GLU A 22 3.37 -11.95 -1.99
N LEU A 23 2.76 -10.97 -2.69
CA LEU A 23 2.88 -10.85 -4.15
C LEU A 23 4.30 -10.49 -4.58
N ASP A 24 4.95 -9.55 -3.89
CA ASP A 24 6.33 -9.16 -4.17
C ASP A 24 7.29 -10.36 -4.09
N VAL A 25 7.11 -11.21 -3.07
CA VAL A 25 7.88 -12.44 -2.92
C VAL A 25 7.66 -13.39 -4.11
N LEU A 26 6.42 -13.59 -4.55
CA LEU A 26 6.13 -14.45 -5.71
C LEU A 26 6.70 -13.87 -7.01
N ILE A 27 6.59 -12.56 -7.20
CA ILE A 27 7.14 -11.86 -8.38
C ILE A 27 8.66 -12.01 -8.41
N SER A 28 9.33 -11.93 -7.25
CA SER A 28 10.79 -12.09 -7.16
C SER A 28 11.30 -13.48 -7.56
N GLN A 29 10.41 -14.48 -7.57
CA GLN A 29 10.72 -15.86 -7.93
C GLN A 29 10.52 -16.15 -9.43
N LEU A 30 10.09 -15.16 -10.22
CA LEU A 30 9.94 -15.32 -11.67
C LEU A 30 11.31 -15.41 -12.36
N ASP A 31 11.45 -16.43 -13.21
CA ASP A 31 12.68 -16.69 -13.97
C ASP A 31 12.88 -15.67 -15.11
N ASP A 32 11.80 -15.25 -15.78
CA ASP A 32 11.86 -14.26 -16.84
C ASP A 32 11.98 -12.84 -16.25
N GLU A 33 13.12 -12.21 -16.50
CA GLU A 33 13.44 -10.88 -15.98
C GLU A 33 12.49 -9.80 -16.50
N LYS A 34 12.06 -9.90 -17.76
CA LYS A 34 11.15 -8.91 -18.35
C LYS A 34 9.77 -9.02 -17.72
N GLU A 35 9.24 -10.23 -17.58
CA GLU A 35 7.96 -10.49 -16.93
C GLU A 35 7.99 -10.03 -15.47
N ARG A 36 9.08 -10.32 -14.75
CA ARG A 36 9.30 -9.85 -13.39
C ARG A 36 9.24 -8.33 -13.30
N ASP A 37 9.96 -7.62 -14.17
CA ASP A 37 9.98 -6.15 -14.18
C ASP A 37 8.60 -5.55 -14.46
N GLU A 38 7.83 -6.15 -15.37
CA GLU A 38 6.45 -5.75 -15.68
C GLU A 38 5.55 -5.86 -14.43
N TYR A 39 5.65 -6.96 -13.69
CA TYR A 39 4.90 -7.15 -12.44
C TYR A 39 5.38 -6.26 -11.30
N VAL A 40 6.69 -6.03 -11.15
CA VAL A 40 7.25 -5.08 -10.17
C VAL A 40 6.70 -3.68 -10.44
N CYS A 41 6.67 -3.24 -11.69
CA CYS A 41 6.09 -1.95 -12.08
C CYS A 41 4.60 -1.88 -11.75
N ALA A 42 3.85 -2.93 -12.07
CA ALA A 42 2.42 -3.01 -11.76
C ALA A 42 2.16 -2.94 -10.24
N LEU A 43 2.94 -3.67 -9.44
CA LEU A 43 2.82 -3.66 -7.98
C LEU A 43 3.18 -2.30 -7.38
N GLY A 44 4.25 -1.67 -7.88
CA GLY A 44 4.64 -0.32 -7.47
C GLY A 44 3.54 0.72 -7.74
N ASN A 45 2.84 0.61 -8.86
CA ASN A 45 1.69 1.48 -9.17
C ASN A 45 0.54 1.30 -8.16
N VAL A 46 0.24 0.06 -7.76
CA VAL A 46 -0.79 -0.23 -6.75
C VAL A 46 -0.40 0.37 -5.39
N ILE A 47 0.84 0.18 -4.95
CA ILE A 47 1.36 0.76 -3.70
C ILE A 47 1.29 2.29 -3.75
N GLY A 48 1.66 2.90 -4.88
CA GLY A 48 1.57 4.35 -5.06
C GLY A 48 0.14 4.88 -4.94
N ILE A 49 -0.83 4.21 -5.57
CA ILE A 49 -2.26 4.57 -5.46
C ILE A 49 -2.75 4.48 -4.01
N ILE A 50 -2.39 3.41 -3.29
CA ILE A 50 -2.79 3.22 -1.90
C ILE A 50 -2.18 4.32 -1.01
N SER A 51 -0.88 4.55 -1.15
CA SER A 51 -0.13 5.51 -0.35
C SER A 51 -0.64 6.95 -0.55
N GLU A 52 -0.85 7.38 -1.79
CA GLU A 52 -1.30 8.74 -2.08
C GLU A 52 -2.78 8.96 -1.76
N ASN A 53 -3.65 8.03 -2.17
CA ASN A 53 -5.10 8.27 -2.13
C ASN A 53 -5.74 7.88 -0.80
N PHE A 54 -5.13 6.96 -0.05
CA PHE A 54 -5.63 6.55 1.26
C PHE A 54 -4.73 7.09 2.38
N VAL A 55 -3.48 6.65 2.46
CA VAL A 55 -2.61 6.94 3.62
C VAL A 55 -2.38 8.45 3.76
N ARG A 56 -1.81 9.09 2.73
CA ARG A 56 -1.49 10.52 2.77
C ARG A 56 -2.74 11.39 2.88
N ARG A 57 -3.84 10.99 2.24
CA ARG A 57 -5.12 11.71 2.33
C ARG A 57 -5.68 11.67 3.76
N ILE A 58 -5.64 10.50 4.40
CA ILE A 58 -6.12 10.32 5.78
C ILE A 58 -5.20 11.06 6.74
N ALA A 59 -3.87 10.89 6.65
CA ALA A 59 -2.90 11.58 7.50
C ALA A 59 -3.02 13.11 7.43
N ARG A 60 -3.27 13.68 6.24
CA ARG A 60 -3.52 15.13 6.09
C ARG A 60 -4.78 15.61 6.81
N GLN A 61 -5.83 14.78 6.88
CA GLN A 61 -7.10 15.12 7.53
C GLN A 61 -7.07 14.83 9.04
N TYR A 62 -6.30 13.83 9.46
CA TYR A 62 -6.15 13.34 10.83
C TYR A 62 -4.65 13.16 11.15
N PRO A 63 -3.91 14.25 11.43
CA PRO A 63 -2.44 14.21 11.62
C PRO A 63 -1.98 13.40 12.83
N GLU A 64 -2.88 13.05 13.73
CA GLU A 64 -2.66 12.14 14.85
C GLU A 64 -2.61 10.66 14.43
N LEU A 65 -3.08 10.35 13.22
CA LEU A 65 -3.09 8.99 12.64
C LEU A 65 -1.96 8.76 11.62
N ASP A 66 -1.06 9.74 11.45
CA ASP A 66 0.05 9.65 10.50
C ASP A 66 1.05 8.54 10.91
N PRO A 67 1.26 7.50 10.08
CA PRO A 67 2.17 6.41 10.41
C PRO A 67 3.66 6.81 10.35
N ASP A 68 4.00 7.91 9.68
CA ASP A 68 5.40 8.37 9.50
C ASP A 68 5.84 9.37 10.59
N ARG A 69 4.99 9.61 11.60
CA ARG A 69 5.18 10.64 12.62
C ARG A 69 5.87 10.15 13.89
#